data_AF-A0ABC8M5E3-F1
#
_entry.id   AF-A0ABC8M5E3-F1
#
_cell.length_a   1.000
_cell.length_b   1.000
_cell.length_c   1.000
_cell.angle_alpha   90.00
_cell.angle_beta   90.00
_cell.angle_gamma   90.00
#
_symmetry.space_group_name_H-M   'P 1'
#
loop_
_entity.id
_entity.type
_entity.pdbx_description
1 polymer ?
#
loop_
_entity_poly.entity_id
_entity_poly.type
_entity_poly.pdbx_seq_one_letter_code
_entity_poly.pdbx_strand_id
1 'polypeptide(L)'
;ILDLLKKSELARDKCSKVLSGSVFFKNVEELVHEFDGLCSINIPELNILRQYHVDALSWISRFNDTMIDVREGKDQRKPISDLSSLLQDGASLGIQVVEGLPLVEIELKKASSQEKAQTVYAARTSLDFIEQLLSEAVELQIEAEKLFVEVSETLSTARCWEEKAISILASETQMYDLKDLVRMSVNIDAILPSLKAIENTISLAETWLRDSEPFLSAAASAASSGCSLLELPAFKDLVARSKSLSVQLQEPMILETFLLDCERWQRDNHQLLQETEDLLDTAKTDDGKHSTILPKLMDLITRVGNARTYGMSLGLNLEELPRLHTASLKLG
;
A
#
# COMPACT_ATOMS: atom_id res chain seq x y z
N ILE A 1 -28.35 -43.50 -65.70
CA ILE A 1 -28.91 -42.13 -65.61
C ILE A 1 -29.99 -42.03 -64.53
N LEU A 2 -31.08 -42.81 -64.61
CA LEU A 2 -32.17 -42.76 -63.60
C LEU A 2 -31.71 -43.09 -62.16
N ASP A 3 -30.81 -44.05 -62.00
CA ASP A 3 -30.25 -44.43 -60.68
C ASP A 3 -29.33 -43.34 -60.08
N LEU A 4 -28.57 -42.65 -60.93
CA LEU A 4 -27.72 -41.51 -60.53
C LEU A 4 -28.58 -40.30 -60.12
N LEU A 5 -29.69 -40.05 -60.82
CA LEU A 5 -30.66 -39.00 -60.47
C LEU A 5 -31.28 -39.25 -59.09
N LYS A 6 -31.77 -40.48 -58.83
CA LYS A 6 -32.33 -40.86 -57.53
C LYS A 6 -31.31 -40.72 -56.39
N LYS A 7 -30.06 -41.13 -56.63
CA LYS A 7 -28.96 -40.95 -55.64
C LYS A 7 -28.64 -39.49 -55.40
N SER A 8 -28.67 -38.64 -56.43
CA SER A 8 -28.43 -37.20 -56.29
C SER A 8 -29.55 -36.47 -55.52
N GLU A 9 -30.80 -36.87 -55.71
CA GLU A 9 -31.95 -36.33 -54.96
C GLU A 9 -31.89 -36.77 -53.49
N LEU A 10 -31.60 -38.06 -53.24
CA LEU A 10 -31.40 -38.58 -51.89
C LEU A 10 -30.26 -37.87 -51.16
N ALA A 11 -29.14 -37.64 -51.86
CA ALA A 11 -28.00 -36.91 -51.31
C ALA A 11 -28.38 -35.47 -50.96
N ARG A 12 -29.10 -34.76 -51.85
CA ARG A 12 -29.60 -33.41 -51.58
C ARG A 12 -30.47 -33.38 -50.33
N ASP A 13 -31.49 -34.22 -50.26
CA ASP A 13 -32.43 -34.23 -49.13
C ASP A 13 -31.73 -34.51 -47.79
N LYS A 14 -30.79 -35.46 -47.76
CA LYS A 14 -29.97 -35.76 -46.58
C LYS A 14 -29.07 -34.58 -46.20
N CYS A 15 -28.40 -33.95 -47.16
CA CYS A 15 -27.50 -32.82 -46.92
C CYS A 15 -28.29 -31.59 -46.43
N SER A 16 -29.40 -31.24 -47.08
CA SER A 16 -30.28 -30.15 -46.67
C SER A 16 -30.84 -30.35 -45.26
N LYS A 17 -31.15 -31.60 -44.88
CA LYS A 17 -31.60 -31.92 -43.52
C LYS A 17 -30.50 -31.70 -42.47
N VAL A 18 -29.25 -32.01 -42.79
CA VAL A 18 -28.12 -31.75 -41.88
C VAL A 18 -27.82 -30.26 -41.78
N LEU A 19 -27.82 -29.54 -42.91
CA LEU A 19 -27.56 -28.10 -42.95
C LEU A 19 -28.66 -27.26 -42.27
N SER A 20 -29.89 -27.77 -42.16
CA SER A 20 -31.00 -27.09 -41.47
C SER A 20 -31.03 -27.35 -39.96
N GLY A 21 -30.20 -28.26 -39.45
CA GLY A 21 -30.06 -28.57 -38.03
C GLY A 21 -28.67 -28.21 -37.49
N SER A 22 -28.34 -28.71 -36.28
CA SER A 22 -26.98 -28.62 -35.75
C SER A 22 -26.04 -29.54 -36.55
N VAL A 23 -25.06 -28.94 -37.21
CA VAL A 23 -24.09 -29.67 -38.03
C VAL A 23 -22.99 -30.21 -37.10
N PHE A 24 -22.89 -31.55 -36.98
CA PHE A 24 -21.86 -32.23 -36.21
C PHE A 24 -20.82 -32.83 -37.14
N PHE A 25 -19.53 -32.72 -36.80
CA PHE A 25 -18.43 -33.20 -37.65
C PHE A 25 -18.61 -34.67 -38.06
N LYS A 26 -18.99 -35.55 -37.13
CA LYS A 26 -19.25 -36.97 -37.40
C LYS A 26 -20.35 -37.19 -38.44
N ASN A 27 -21.44 -36.41 -38.38
CA ASN A 27 -22.54 -36.52 -39.35
C ASN A 27 -22.09 -36.03 -40.74
N VAL A 28 -21.22 -35.01 -40.79
CA VAL A 28 -20.64 -34.51 -42.04
C VAL A 28 -19.69 -35.53 -42.65
N GLU A 29 -18.81 -36.13 -41.83
CA GLU A 29 -17.86 -37.16 -42.25
C GLU A 29 -18.57 -38.40 -42.82
N GLU A 30 -19.60 -38.90 -42.13
CA GLU A 30 -20.42 -40.03 -42.60
C GLU A 30 -21.11 -39.75 -43.94
N LEU A 31 -21.67 -38.55 -44.12
CA LEU A 31 -22.34 -38.14 -45.37
C LEU A 31 -21.36 -37.91 -46.52
N VAL A 32 -20.21 -37.29 -46.26
CA VAL A 32 -19.16 -37.07 -47.26
C VAL A 32 -18.62 -38.42 -47.75
N HIS A 33 -18.43 -39.38 -46.84
CA HIS A 33 -18.01 -40.73 -47.18
C HIS A 33 -19.11 -41.54 -47.92
N GLU A 34 -20.38 -41.43 -47.51
CA GLU A 34 -21.52 -42.11 -48.17
C GLU A 34 -21.65 -41.68 -49.65
N PHE A 35 -21.40 -40.41 -49.94
CA PHE A 35 -21.58 -39.81 -51.27
C PHE A 35 -20.28 -39.47 -52.00
N ASP A 36 -19.15 -40.03 -51.57
CA ASP A 36 -17.84 -39.76 -52.17
C ASP A 36 -17.80 -40.12 -53.67
N GLY A 37 -18.50 -41.20 -54.05
CA GLY A 37 -18.66 -41.61 -55.46
C GLY A 37 -19.47 -40.67 -56.35
N LEU A 38 -20.11 -39.62 -55.80
CA LEU A 38 -20.87 -38.61 -56.55
C LEU A 38 -20.05 -37.36 -56.90
N CYS A 39 -18.71 -37.38 -56.76
CA CYS A 39 -17.83 -36.25 -57.08
C CYS A 39 -18.06 -35.58 -58.44
N SER A 40 -18.57 -36.30 -59.45
CA SER A 40 -18.85 -35.76 -60.79
C SER A 40 -20.18 -35.02 -60.91
N ILE A 41 -21.04 -35.04 -59.89
CA ILE A 41 -22.36 -34.40 -59.89
C ILE A 41 -22.32 -33.18 -58.98
N ASN A 42 -22.68 -32.01 -59.52
CA ASN A 42 -22.74 -30.77 -58.76
C ASN A 42 -24.00 -30.74 -57.87
N ILE A 43 -23.84 -31.07 -56.59
CA ILE A 43 -24.86 -30.94 -55.55
C ILE A 43 -24.38 -29.85 -54.59
N PRO A 44 -24.97 -28.63 -54.64
CA PRO A 44 -24.50 -27.49 -53.84
C PRO A 44 -24.41 -27.76 -52.35
N GLU A 45 -25.40 -28.44 -51.79
CA GLU A 45 -25.48 -28.78 -50.36
C GLU A 45 -24.36 -29.75 -49.94
N LEU A 46 -24.04 -30.72 -50.80
CA LEU A 46 -22.94 -31.66 -50.57
C LEU A 46 -21.57 -30.94 -50.68
N ASN A 47 -21.44 -29.95 -51.56
CA ASN A 47 -20.21 -29.16 -51.67
C ASN A 47 -19.96 -28.30 -50.43
N ILE A 48 -21.02 -27.74 -49.82
CA ILE A 48 -20.91 -27.02 -48.54
C ILE A 48 -20.43 -27.97 -47.44
N LEU A 49 -21.02 -29.17 -47.35
CA LEU A 49 -20.60 -30.19 -46.37
C LEU A 49 -19.17 -30.68 -46.60
N ARG A 50 -18.72 -30.82 -47.85
CA ARG A 50 -17.32 -31.13 -48.17
C ARG A 50 -16.37 -30.02 -47.73
N GLN A 51 -16.73 -28.75 -47.96
CA GLN A 51 -15.93 -27.62 -47.51
C GLN A 51 -15.81 -27.60 -45.98
N TYR A 52 -16.94 -27.77 -45.28
CA TYR A 52 -17.01 -27.95 -43.84
C TYR A 52 -16.11 -29.08 -43.33
N HIS A 53 -16.11 -30.24 -43.99
CA HIS A 53 -15.22 -31.34 -43.65
C HIS A 53 -13.74 -30.99 -43.81
N VAL A 54 -13.36 -30.36 -44.93
CA VAL A 54 -11.97 -29.93 -45.20
C VAL A 54 -11.51 -28.88 -44.18
N ASP A 55 -12.34 -27.88 -43.89
CA ASP A 55 -12.02 -26.82 -42.94
C ASP A 55 -11.86 -27.37 -41.52
N ALA A 56 -12.73 -28.29 -41.10
CA ALA A 56 -12.62 -28.96 -39.81
C ALA A 56 -11.36 -29.84 -39.70
N LEU A 57 -11.00 -30.60 -40.74
CA LEU A 57 -9.75 -31.38 -40.75
C LEU A 57 -8.50 -30.48 -40.67
N SER A 58 -8.50 -29.36 -41.42
CA SER A 58 -7.44 -28.36 -41.37
C SER A 58 -7.30 -27.76 -39.96
N TRP A 59 -8.43 -27.45 -39.32
CA TRP A 59 -8.45 -26.96 -37.94
C TRP A 59 -7.94 -28.00 -36.94
N ILE A 60 -8.36 -29.27 -37.05
CA ILE A 60 -7.90 -30.37 -36.18
C ILE A 60 -6.38 -30.57 -36.32
N SER A 61 -5.84 -30.48 -37.55
CA SER A 61 -4.39 -30.54 -37.77
C SER A 61 -3.66 -29.43 -37.03
N ARG A 62 -4.11 -28.18 -37.20
CA ARG A 62 -3.52 -27.02 -36.51
C ARG A 62 -3.62 -27.14 -35.00
N PHE A 63 -4.75 -27.62 -34.48
CA PHE A 63 -4.93 -27.90 -33.06
C PHE A 63 -3.87 -28.87 -32.54
N ASN A 64 -3.67 -29.99 -33.23
CA ASN A 64 -2.67 -30.98 -32.81
C ASN A 64 -1.26 -30.40 -32.83
N ASP A 65 -0.90 -29.64 -33.87
CA ASP A 65 0.41 -28.99 -33.98
C ASP A 65 0.63 -27.97 -32.84
N THR A 66 -0.35 -27.09 -32.58
CA THR A 66 -0.28 -26.13 -31.46
C THR A 66 -0.20 -26.83 -30.10
N MET A 67 -0.94 -27.92 -29.90
CA MET A 67 -0.90 -28.69 -28.65
C MET A 67 0.40 -29.45 -28.43
N ILE A 68 1.17 -29.74 -29.49
CA ILE A 68 2.55 -30.25 -29.37
C ILE A 68 3.46 -29.11 -28.90
N ASP A 69 3.37 -27.94 -29.55
CA ASP A 69 4.15 -26.75 -29.17
C ASP A 69 3.92 -26.34 -27.70
N VAL A 70 2.67 -26.35 -27.24
CA VAL A 70 2.29 -26.06 -25.83
C VAL A 70 2.95 -27.05 -24.86
N ARG A 71 2.98 -28.35 -25.20
CA ARG A 71 3.62 -29.39 -24.37
C ARG A 71 5.14 -29.31 -24.37
N GLU A 72 5.74 -28.86 -25.47
CA GLU A 72 7.20 -28.76 -25.60
C GLU A 72 7.79 -27.50 -24.93
N GLY A 73 6.97 -26.49 -24.59
CA GLY A 73 7.32 -25.42 -23.65
C GLY A 73 8.46 -24.48 -24.07
N LYS A 74 8.72 -24.32 -25.37
CA LYS A 74 9.90 -23.59 -25.88
C LYS A 74 9.76 -22.06 -25.87
N ASP A 75 8.55 -21.52 -25.96
CA ASP A 75 8.27 -20.08 -25.93
C ASP A 75 6.81 -19.87 -25.48
N GLN A 76 6.56 -19.00 -24.50
CA GLN A 76 5.22 -18.82 -23.90
C GLN A 76 4.35 -17.77 -24.58
N ARG A 77 4.93 -16.83 -25.35
CA ARG A 77 4.16 -15.78 -26.04
C ARG A 77 3.52 -16.25 -27.35
N LYS A 78 4.21 -17.12 -28.07
CA LYS A 78 3.73 -17.73 -29.32
C LYS A 78 2.45 -18.60 -29.11
N PRO A 79 2.33 -19.40 -28.02
CA PRO A 79 1.12 -20.14 -27.68
C PRO A 79 -0.15 -19.29 -27.53
N ILE A 80 -0.07 -18.09 -26.94
CA ILE A 80 -1.28 -17.27 -26.68
C ILE A 80 -1.89 -16.77 -28.00
N SER A 81 -1.06 -16.24 -28.92
CA SER A 81 -1.53 -15.80 -30.23
C SER A 81 -2.07 -16.96 -31.06
N ASP A 82 -1.38 -18.10 -31.02
CA ASP A 82 -1.74 -19.28 -31.80
C ASP A 82 -3.05 -19.90 -31.29
N LEU A 83 -3.20 -20.07 -29.97
CA LEU A 83 -4.44 -20.54 -29.32
C LEU A 83 -5.61 -19.58 -29.53
N SER A 84 -5.38 -18.27 -29.48
CA SER A 84 -6.43 -17.27 -29.76
C SER A 84 -6.91 -17.34 -31.20
N SER A 85 -5.98 -17.46 -32.16
CA SER A 85 -6.33 -17.64 -33.57
C SER A 85 -7.11 -18.93 -33.81
N LEU A 86 -6.70 -20.02 -33.14
CA LEU A 86 -7.33 -21.32 -33.24
C LEU A 86 -8.75 -21.32 -32.66
N LEU A 87 -8.97 -20.62 -31.54
CA LEU A 87 -10.29 -20.45 -30.94
C LEU A 87 -11.24 -19.68 -31.88
N GLN A 88 -10.74 -18.60 -32.49
CA GLN A 88 -11.51 -17.79 -33.44
C GLN A 88 -11.84 -18.58 -34.72
N ASP A 89 -10.87 -19.30 -35.27
CA ASP A 89 -11.04 -20.14 -36.44
C ASP A 89 -12.05 -21.26 -36.15
N GLY A 90 -11.94 -21.89 -34.98
CA GLY A 90 -12.85 -22.96 -34.55
C GLY A 90 -14.29 -22.48 -34.37
N ALA A 91 -14.48 -21.28 -33.81
CA ALA A 91 -15.80 -20.65 -33.70
C ALA A 91 -16.43 -20.31 -35.06
N SER A 92 -15.61 -20.15 -36.10
CA SER A 92 -16.03 -19.76 -37.45
C SER A 92 -16.36 -20.96 -38.36
N LEU A 93 -16.08 -22.20 -37.93
CA LEU A 93 -16.24 -23.41 -38.76
C LEU A 93 -17.69 -23.75 -39.13
N GLY A 94 -18.69 -23.17 -38.46
CA GLY A 94 -20.12 -23.46 -38.73
C GLY A 94 -20.56 -24.90 -38.37
N ILE A 95 -19.65 -25.71 -37.83
CA ILE A 95 -19.85 -27.09 -37.40
C ILE A 95 -19.50 -27.15 -35.92
N GLN A 96 -20.26 -27.90 -35.13
CA GLN A 96 -19.86 -28.21 -33.76
C GLN A 96 -18.71 -29.22 -33.80
N VAL A 97 -17.48 -28.72 -33.63
CA VAL A 97 -16.30 -29.52 -33.30
C VAL A 97 -16.35 -29.76 -31.79
N VAL A 98 -17.12 -30.78 -31.39
CA VAL A 98 -17.63 -30.97 -30.01
C VAL A 98 -16.54 -31.16 -28.95
N GLU A 99 -15.30 -31.51 -29.33
CA GLU A 99 -14.28 -31.93 -28.35
C GLU A 99 -13.06 -31.01 -28.23
N GLY A 100 -12.65 -30.33 -29.30
CA GLY A 100 -11.40 -29.56 -29.30
C GLY A 100 -11.52 -28.14 -28.73
N LEU A 101 -12.63 -27.44 -29.02
CA LEU A 101 -12.81 -26.02 -28.68
C LEU A 101 -12.71 -25.72 -27.18
N PRO A 102 -13.37 -26.48 -26.27
CA PRO A 102 -13.24 -26.26 -24.83
C PRO A 102 -11.82 -26.47 -24.31
N LEU A 103 -11.07 -27.41 -24.92
CA LEU A 103 -9.67 -27.67 -24.55
C LEU A 103 -8.77 -26.48 -24.94
N VAL A 104 -8.97 -25.92 -26.14
CA VAL A 104 -8.26 -24.70 -26.57
C VAL A 104 -8.53 -23.53 -25.62
N GLU A 105 -9.78 -23.36 -25.18
CA GLU A 105 -10.14 -22.31 -24.24
C GLU A 105 -9.45 -22.47 -22.88
N ILE A 106 -9.39 -23.70 -22.35
CA ILE A 106 -8.69 -23.99 -21.08
C ILE A 106 -7.20 -23.70 -21.22
N GLU A 107 -6.55 -24.18 -22.28
CA GLU A 107 -5.11 -23.95 -22.48
C GLU A 107 -4.77 -22.49 -22.75
N LEU A 108 -5.65 -21.74 -23.44
CA LEU A 108 -5.50 -20.30 -23.61
C LEU A 108 -5.59 -19.57 -22.27
N LYS A 109 -6.52 -19.96 -21.41
CA LYS A 109 -6.64 -19.40 -20.04
C LYS A 109 -5.39 -19.69 -19.22
N LYS A 110 -4.86 -20.93 -19.27
CA LYS A 110 -3.60 -21.29 -18.58
C LYS A 110 -2.43 -20.44 -19.05
N ALA A 111 -2.22 -20.33 -20.36
CA ALA A 111 -1.14 -19.53 -20.94
C ALA A 111 -1.27 -18.04 -20.55
N SER A 112 -2.49 -17.51 -20.55
CA SER A 112 -2.77 -16.14 -20.13
C SER A 112 -2.47 -15.93 -18.64
N SER A 113 -2.85 -16.87 -17.77
CA SER A 113 -2.55 -16.82 -16.34
C SER A 113 -1.05 -16.91 -16.06
N GLN A 114 -0.31 -17.71 -16.83
CA GLN A 114 1.15 -17.77 -16.74
C GLN A 114 1.80 -16.43 -17.14
N GLU A 115 1.30 -15.75 -18.17
CA GLU A 115 1.75 -14.40 -18.55
C GLU A 115 1.46 -13.36 -17.45
N LYS A 116 0.26 -13.39 -16.85
CA LYS A 116 -0.08 -12.55 -15.69
C LYS A 116 0.89 -12.80 -14.52
N ALA A 117 1.20 -14.05 -14.21
CA ALA A 117 2.16 -14.41 -13.16
C ALA A 117 3.58 -13.94 -13.47
N GLN A 118 4.03 -13.98 -14.73
CA GLN A 118 5.31 -13.36 -15.11
C GLN A 118 5.31 -11.84 -14.89
N THR A 119 4.15 -11.19 -15.05
CA THR A 119 4.01 -9.75 -14.79
C THR A 119 4.20 -9.41 -13.31
N VAL A 120 3.81 -10.30 -12.39
CA VAL A 120 4.05 -10.15 -10.94
C VAL A 120 5.55 -10.05 -10.62
N TYR A 121 6.40 -10.78 -11.36
CA TYR A 121 7.86 -10.68 -11.21
C TYR A 121 8.46 -9.48 -11.91
N ALA A 122 7.88 -9.07 -13.05
CA ALA A 122 8.39 -7.93 -13.82
C ALA A 122 8.09 -6.58 -13.14
N ALA A 123 6.99 -6.50 -12.38
CA ALA A 123 6.57 -5.30 -11.69
C ALA A 123 5.83 -5.62 -10.40
N ARG A 124 6.01 -4.77 -9.37
CA ARG A 124 5.23 -4.87 -8.13
C ARG A 124 3.74 -4.69 -8.45
N THR A 125 2.93 -5.66 -8.05
CA THR A 125 1.48 -5.68 -8.25
C THR A 125 0.74 -5.61 -6.91
N SER A 126 -0.56 -5.31 -6.94
CA SER A 126 -1.38 -5.28 -5.73
C SER A 126 -1.65 -6.69 -5.19
N LEU A 127 -1.86 -6.82 -3.88
CA LEU A 127 -2.20 -8.09 -3.25
C LEU A 127 -3.52 -8.66 -3.83
N ASP A 128 -4.52 -7.82 -4.04
CA ASP A 128 -5.79 -8.23 -4.66
C ASP A 128 -5.61 -8.87 -6.04
N PHE A 129 -4.69 -8.33 -6.86
CA PHE A 129 -4.38 -8.89 -8.18
C PHE A 129 -3.73 -10.26 -8.05
N ILE A 130 -2.76 -10.41 -7.12
CA ILE A 130 -2.09 -11.68 -6.87
C ILE A 130 -3.07 -12.73 -6.35
N GLU A 131 -4.00 -12.34 -5.47
CA GLU A 131 -5.06 -13.21 -4.94
C GLU A 131 -6.02 -13.70 -6.02
N GLN A 132 -6.46 -12.79 -6.89
CA GLN A 132 -7.29 -13.15 -8.04
C GLN A 132 -6.55 -14.13 -8.96
N LEU A 133 -5.28 -13.86 -9.26
CA LEU A 133 -4.45 -14.71 -10.10
C LEU A 133 -4.27 -16.12 -9.53
N LEU A 134 -4.02 -16.25 -8.22
CA LEU A 134 -3.91 -17.55 -7.57
C LEU A 134 -5.25 -18.29 -7.53
N SER A 135 -6.36 -17.57 -7.40
CA SER A 135 -7.71 -18.17 -7.50
C SER A 135 -7.97 -18.71 -8.91
N GLU A 136 -7.64 -17.95 -9.95
CA GLU A 136 -7.69 -18.41 -11.35
C GLU A 136 -6.79 -19.65 -11.57
N ALA A 137 -5.60 -19.68 -10.97
CA ALA A 137 -4.67 -20.81 -11.09
C ALA A 137 -5.25 -22.11 -10.49
N VAL A 138 -5.94 -22.03 -9.36
CA VAL A 138 -6.62 -23.19 -8.73
C VAL A 138 -7.77 -23.69 -9.60
N GLU A 139 -8.58 -22.80 -10.18
CA GLU A 139 -9.65 -23.18 -11.11
C GLU A 139 -9.11 -23.89 -12.35
N LEU A 140 -7.93 -23.47 -12.83
CA LEU A 140 -7.25 -24.03 -13.99
C LEU A 140 -6.35 -25.25 -13.67
N GLN A 141 -6.22 -25.62 -12.39
CA GLN A 141 -5.40 -26.73 -11.88
C GLN A 141 -3.90 -26.59 -12.23
N ILE A 142 -3.38 -25.35 -12.16
CA ILE A 142 -1.98 -25.00 -12.44
C ILE A 142 -1.25 -24.45 -11.21
N GLU A 143 -1.88 -24.49 -10.03
CA GLU A 143 -1.32 -23.95 -8.78
C GLU A 143 -0.03 -24.65 -8.32
N ALA A 144 0.15 -25.91 -8.71
CA ALA A 144 1.34 -26.70 -8.39
C ALA A 144 2.55 -26.37 -9.28
N GLU A 145 2.38 -25.56 -10.34
CA GLU A 145 3.50 -25.11 -11.14
C GLU A 145 4.39 -24.19 -10.30
N LYS A 146 5.71 -24.33 -10.47
CA LYS A 146 6.73 -23.59 -9.73
C LYS A 146 6.46 -22.07 -9.70
N LEU A 147 6.04 -21.52 -10.84
CA LEU A 147 5.72 -20.10 -11.00
C LEU A 147 4.65 -19.63 -10.00
N PHE A 148 3.56 -20.40 -9.83
CA PHE A 148 2.45 -20.04 -8.93
C PHE A 148 2.77 -20.36 -7.46
N VAL A 149 3.59 -21.37 -7.19
CA VAL A 149 4.12 -21.62 -5.83
C VAL A 149 4.91 -20.42 -5.33
N GLU A 150 5.85 -19.92 -6.13
CA GLU A 150 6.66 -18.74 -5.81
C GLU A 150 5.80 -17.45 -5.66
N VAL A 151 4.77 -17.27 -6.51
CA VAL A 151 3.81 -16.16 -6.38
C VAL A 151 3.01 -16.27 -5.07
N SER A 152 2.59 -17.48 -4.70
CA SER A 152 1.88 -17.74 -3.44
C SER A 152 2.76 -17.45 -2.21
N GLU A 153 4.04 -17.82 -2.25
CA GLU A 153 5.01 -17.50 -1.20
C GLU A 153 5.17 -15.97 -1.05
N THR A 154 5.26 -15.26 -2.18
CA THR A 154 5.33 -13.79 -2.21
C THR A 154 4.10 -13.17 -1.55
N LEU A 155 2.89 -13.64 -1.90
CA LEU A 155 1.65 -13.17 -1.29
C LEU A 155 1.63 -13.43 0.22
N SER A 156 2.04 -14.61 0.66
CA SER A 156 2.06 -14.96 2.09
C SER A 156 3.01 -14.07 2.90
N THR A 157 4.17 -13.76 2.33
CA THR A 157 5.18 -12.87 2.93
C THR A 157 4.64 -11.45 3.02
N ALA A 158 4.01 -10.96 1.95
CA ALA A 158 3.41 -9.63 1.92
C ALA A 158 2.25 -9.50 2.92
N ARG A 159 1.37 -10.50 3.04
CA ARG A 159 0.29 -10.51 4.04
C ARG A 159 0.82 -10.51 5.47
N CYS A 160 1.82 -11.34 5.77
CA CYS A 160 2.46 -11.35 7.09
C CYS A 160 3.10 -9.99 7.42
N TRP A 161 3.68 -9.32 6.43
CA TRP A 161 4.19 -7.97 6.59
C TRP A 161 3.07 -6.96 6.86
N GLU A 162 1.97 -6.99 6.10
CA GLU A 162 0.82 -6.10 6.26
C GLU A 162 0.15 -6.26 7.63
N GLU A 163 -0.08 -7.50 8.07
CA GLU A 163 -0.64 -7.77 9.41
C GLU A 163 0.22 -7.16 10.52
N LYS A 164 1.55 -7.30 10.42
CA LYS A 164 2.49 -6.68 11.37
C LYS A 164 2.45 -5.15 11.28
N ALA A 165 2.41 -4.58 10.09
CA ALA A 165 2.35 -3.14 9.89
C ALA A 165 1.07 -2.54 10.48
N ILE A 166 -0.08 -3.17 10.26
CA ILE A 166 -1.38 -2.76 10.83
C ILE A 166 -1.34 -2.84 12.36
N SER A 167 -0.83 -3.95 12.91
CA SER A 167 -0.71 -4.11 14.36
C SER A 167 0.18 -3.03 14.99
N ILE A 168 1.29 -2.70 14.32
CA ILE A 168 2.21 -1.68 14.80
C ILE A 168 1.60 -0.28 14.68
N LEU A 169 0.90 0.05 13.60
CA LEU A 169 0.22 1.34 13.45
C LEU A 169 -0.91 1.56 14.45
N ALA A 170 -1.54 0.48 14.93
CA ALA A 170 -2.60 0.53 15.93
C ALA A 170 -2.12 0.74 17.37
N SER A 171 -0.80 0.67 17.62
CA SER A 171 -0.22 0.76 18.96
C SER A 171 0.98 1.70 19.02
N GLU A 172 1.34 2.16 20.21
CA GLU A 172 2.62 2.85 20.40
C GLU A 172 3.75 1.82 20.29
N THR A 173 4.66 2.03 19.35
CA THR A 173 5.76 1.09 19.07
C THR A 173 7.13 1.75 19.20
N GLN A 174 8.18 0.95 19.26
CA GLN A 174 9.55 1.45 19.23
C GLN A 174 9.92 1.93 17.82
N MET A 175 10.69 3.02 17.74
CA MET A 175 11.17 3.56 16.46
C MET A 175 11.98 2.52 15.65
N TYR A 176 12.72 1.65 16.34
CA TYR A 176 13.51 0.60 15.71
C TYR A 176 12.62 -0.40 14.94
N ASP A 177 11.47 -0.79 15.51
CA ASP A 177 10.57 -1.78 14.90
C ASP A 177 9.94 -1.24 13.61
N LEU A 178 9.59 0.05 13.59
CA LEU A 178 9.10 0.72 12.37
C LEU A 178 10.18 0.72 11.27
N LYS A 179 11.43 1.06 11.62
CA LYS A 179 12.54 1.09 10.66
C LYS A 179 12.88 -0.31 10.15
N ASP A 180 12.79 -1.33 11.00
CA ASP A 180 12.98 -2.72 10.59
C ASP A 180 11.89 -3.17 9.62
N LEU A 181 10.62 -2.83 9.85
CA LEU A 181 9.53 -3.12 8.91
C LEU A 181 9.78 -2.51 7.53
N VAL A 182 10.22 -1.24 7.46
CA VAL A 182 10.57 -0.60 6.18
C VAL A 182 11.72 -1.35 5.50
N ARG A 183 12.74 -1.79 6.24
CA ARG A 183 13.84 -2.59 5.70
C ARG A 183 13.33 -3.93 5.13
N MET A 184 12.42 -4.59 5.84
CA MET A 184 11.81 -5.85 5.38
C MET A 184 11.01 -5.67 4.09
N SER A 185 10.34 -4.54 3.88
CA SER A 185 9.55 -4.28 2.66
C SER A 185 10.36 -4.20 1.38
N VAL A 186 11.68 -3.99 1.45
CA VAL A 186 12.53 -3.91 0.26
C VAL A 186 12.57 -5.25 -0.47
N ASN A 187 12.52 -6.35 0.28
CA ASN A 187 12.62 -7.72 -0.24
C ASN A 187 11.26 -8.35 -0.59
N ILE A 188 10.19 -7.56 -0.61
CA ILE A 188 8.84 -8.04 -0.93
C ILE A 188 8.44 -7.50 -2.30
N ASP A 189 8.23 -8.40 -3.25
CA ASP A 189 7.87 -8.08 -4.64
C ASP A 189 6.35 -7.86 -4.79
N ALA A 190 5.79 -7.03 -3.92
CA ALA A 190 4.38 -6.64 -3.94
C ALA A 190 4.20 -5.18 -3.55
N ILE A 191 3.07 -4.59 -3.95
CA ILE A 191 2.63 -3.29 -3.44
C ILE A 191 2.07 -3.52 -2.04
N LEU A 192 2.64 -2.79 -1.08
CA LEU A 192 2.31 -2.87 0.34
C LEU A 192 1.53 -1.60 0.74
N PRO A 193 0.20 -1.66 0.91
CA PRO A 193 -0.61 -0.50 1.22
C PRO A 193 -0.18 0.25 2.50
N SER A 194 0.25 -0.46 3.54
CA SER A 194 0.58 0.16 4.83
C SER A 194 1.96 0.82 4.86
N LEU A 195 2.82 0.56 3.87
CA LEU A 195 4.21 1.07 3.84
C LEU A 195 4.26 2.59 3.93
N LYS A 196 3.39 3.29 3.21
CA LYS A 196 3.41 4.75 3.23
C LYS A 196 3.05 5.33 4.60
N ALA A 197 2.12 4.70 5.30
CA ALA A 197 1.73 5.12 6.65
C ALA A 197 2.88 4.92 7.65
N ILE A 198 3.61 3.80 7.55
CA ILE A 198 4.80 3.53 8.37
C ILE A 198 5.89 4.59 8.11
N GLU A 199 6.23 4.85 6.85
CA GLU A 199 7.23 5.87 6.48
C GLU A 199 6.86 7.27 7.00
N ASN A 200 5.58 7.64 6.89
CA ASN A 200 5.09 8.91 7.38
C ASN A 200 5.18 9.00 8.92
N THR A 201 4.91 7.90 9.63
CA THR A 201 5.03 7.82 11.09
C THR A 201 6.47 8.03 11.53
N ILE A 202 7.44 7.38 10.86
CA ILE A 202 8.87 7.58 11.10
C ILE A 202 9.26 9.04 10.83
N SER A 203 8.85 9.58 9.69
CA SER A 203 9.19 10.95 9.28
C SER A 203 8.64 12.01 10.25
N LEU A 204 7.42 11.79 10.77
CA LEU A 204 6.80 12.67 11.76
C LEU A 204 7.58 12.65 13.08
N ALA A 205 7.95 11.47 13.56
CA ALA A 205 8.70 11.32 14.79
C ALA A 205 10.14 11.87 14.68
N GLU A 206 10.83 11.66 13.55
CA GLU A 206 12.15 12.25 13.29
C GLU A 206 12.10 13.78 13.19
N THR A 207 11.05 14.30 12.54
CA THR A 207 10.82 15.76 12.48
C THR A 207 10.58 16.33 13.87
N TRP A 208 9.76 15.65 14.68
CA TRP A 208 9.51 16.08 16.05
C TRP A 208 10.79 16.04 16.90
N LEU A 209 11.59 14.97 16.81
CA LEU A 209 12.87 14.85 17.53
C LEU A 209 13.82 16.00 17.16
N ARG A 210 13.95 16.29 15.86
CA ARG A 210 14.76 17.42 15.38
C ARG A 210 14.26 18.77 15.90
N ASP A 211 12.94 18.99 15.87
CA ASP A 211 12.34 20.22 16.38
C ASP A 211 12.48 20.33 17.92
N SER A 212 12.64 19.20 18.61
CA SER A 212 12.75 19.10 20.07
C SER A 212 14.16 19.30 20.62
N GLU A 213 15.19 19.05 19.81
CA GLU A 213 16.60 19.11 20.19
C GLU A 213 17.02 20.41 20.91
N PRO A 214 16.59 21.62 20.47
CA PRO A 214 16.94 22.85 21.18
C PRO A 214 16.37 22.91 22.59
N PHE A 215 15.14 22.39 22.78
CA PHE A 215 14.46 22.37 24.08
C PHE A 215 15.03 21.29 25.00
N LEU A 216 15.40 20.14 24.46
CA LEU A 216 16.09 19.08 25.21
C LEU A 216 17.46 19.56 25.71
N SER A 217 18.18 20.29 24.85
CA SER A 217 19.46 20.91 25.21
C SER A 217 19.29 21.94 26.33
N ALA A 218 18.22 22.76 26.27
CA ALA A 218 17.88 23.71 27.33
C ALA A 218 17.51 23.01 28.64
N ALA A 219 16.71 21.95 28.59
CA ALA A 219 16.32 21.17 29.77
C ALA A 219 17.52 20.45 30.44
N ALA A 220 18.49 20.00 29.65
CA ALA A 220 19.68 19.31 30.15
C ALA A 220 20.77 20.25 30.69
N SER A 221 20.80 21.51 30.25
CA SER A 221 21.87 22.46 30.55
C SER A 221 21.45 23.50 31.59
N ALA A 222 21.94 23.35 32.83
CA ALA A 222 21.76 24.35 33.87
C ALA A 222 22.61 25.63 33.66
N ALA A 223 23.49 25.66 32.64
CA ALA A 223 24.53 26.68 32.51
C ALA A 223 25.03 26.91 31.07
N SER A 224 24.14 27.06 30.08
CA SER A 224 24.57 27.55 28.75
C SER A 224 24.26 29.03 28.58
N SER A 225 25.29 29.84 28.84
CA SER A 225 25.40 31.23 28.43
C SER A 225 25.54 31.30 26.90
N GLY A 226 24.43 31.44 26.18
CA GLY A 226 24.47 31.59 24.73
C GLY A 226 23.09 31.88 24.13
N CYS A 227 22.96 33.09 23.55
CA CYS A 227 21.75 33.66 22.97
C CYS A 227 21.05 32.77 21.92
N SER A 228 19.98 32.11 22.32
CA SER A 228 18.73 32.00 21.56
C SER A 228 17.62 31.70 22.55
N LEU A 229 16.89 32.72 23.01
CA LEU A 229 15.73 32.46 23.86
C LEU A 229 14.69 31.70 23.02
N LEU A 230 14.38 30.48 23.44
CA LEU A 230 13.38 29.67 22.77
C LEU A 230 11.99 30.19 23.15
N GLU A 231 11.10 30.29 22.18
CA GLU A 231 9.76 30.83 22.38
C GLU A 231 8.87 29.83 23.13
N LEU A 232 8.30 30.24 24.27
CA LEU A 232 7.40 29.40 25.07
C LEU A 232 6.16 28.92 24.29
N PRO A 233 5.52 29.72 23.42
CA PRO A 233 4.42 29.22 22.59
C PRO A 233 4.82 28.07 21.68
N ALA A 234 5.98 28.18 21.01
CA ALA A 234 6.51 27.12 20.16
C ALA A 234 6.84 25.86 20.96
N PHE A 235 7.30 26.01 22.21
CA PHE A 235 7.54 24.89 23.10
C PHE A 235 6.24 24.17 23.49
N LYS A 236 5.19 24.93 23.86
CA LYS A 236 3.87 24.37 24.20
C LYS A 236 3.26 23.63 23.01
N ASP A 237 3.39 24.18 21.80
CA ASP A 237 2.93 23.53 20.57
C ASP A 237 3.71 22.23 20.30
N LEU A 238 5.03 22.23 20.51
CA LEU A 238 5.86 21.02 20.37
C LEU A 238 5.43 19.92 21.34
N VAL A 239 5.19 20.25 22.61
CA VAL A 239 4.70 19.31 23.62
C VAL A 239 3.28 18.84 23.28
N ALA A 240 2.41 19.69 22.73
CA ALA A 240 1.10 19.24 22.27
C ALA A 240 1.20 18.24 21.09
N ARG A 241 2.14 18.47 20.16
CA ARG A 241 2.40 17.56 19.01
C ARG A 241 2.90 16.18 19.47
N SER A 242 3.60 16.06 20.60
CA SER A 242 4.13 14.77 21.06
C SER A 242 3.03 13.73 21.31
N LYS A 243 1.83 14.17 21.73
CA LYS A 243 0.66 13.30 21.99
C LYS A 243 0.10 12.61 20.74
N SER A 244 0.46 13.10 19.56
CA SER A 244 0.08 12.52 18.28
C SER A 244 1.10 11.54 17.72
N LEU A 245 2.24 11.35 18.40
CA LEU A 245 3.27 10.41 17.99
C LEU A 245 2.86 8.99 18.40
N SER A 246 2.71 8.10 17.42
CA SER A 246 2.51 6.67 17.67
C SER A 246 3.82 5.93 17.98
N VAL A 247 4.83 6.63 18.50
CA VAL A 247 6.18 6.09 18.75
C VAL A 247 6.57 6.30 20.21
N GLN A 248 7.05 5.24 20.85
CA GLN A 248 7.58 5.26 22.20
C GLN A 248 8.93 6.00 22.22
N LEU A 249 8.93 7.18 22.84
CA LEU A 249 10.09 8.06 22.99
C LEU A 249 10.17 8.52 24.46
N GLN A 250 11.38 8.76 24.97
CA GLN A 250 11.57 9.26 26.35
C GLN A 250 11.51 10.80 26.40
N GLU A 251 11.91 11.44 25.30
CA GLU A 251 12.00 12.87 25.10
C GLU A 251 10.67 13.60 25.38
N PRO A 252 9.49 13.10 24.96
CA PRO A 252 8.20 13.72 25.31
C PRO A 252 8.01 13.89 26.81
N MET A 253 8.34 12.87 27.61
CA MET A 253 8.18 12.91 29.07
C MET A 253 9.11 13.94 29.71
N ILE A 254 10.35 14.03 29.21
CA ILE A 254 11.34 15.01 29.69
C ILE A 254 10.83 16.43 29.41
N LEU A 255 10.34 16.68 28.20
CA LEU A 255 9.84 18.00 27.80
C LEU A 255 8.53 18.37 28.48
N GLU A 256 7.63 17.42 28.74
CA GLU A 256 6.43 17.65 29.54
C GLU A 256 6.79 18.05 30.98
N THR A 257 7.75 17.38 31.59
CA THR A 257 8.25 17.72 32.93
C THR A 257 8.88 19.11 32.93
N PHE A 258 9.70 19.41 31.93
CA PHE A 258 10.33 20.72 31.78
C PHE A 258 9.31 21.85 31.57
N LEU A 259 8.23 21.60 30.81
CA LEU A 259 7.14 22.55 30.64
C LEU A 259 6.42 22.81 31.97
N LEU A 260 6.17 21.78 32.79
CA LEU A 260 5.56 21.93 34.11
C LEU A 260 6.43 22.78 35.06
N ASP A 261 7.75 22.62 35.01
CA ASP A 261 8.68 23.44 35.80
C ASP A 261 8.64 24.91 35.35
N CYS A 262 8.58 25.15 34.04
CA CYS A 262 8.42 26.50 33.50
C CYS A 262 7.11 27.15 33.94
N GLU A 263 5.98 26.43 33.84
CA GLU A 263 4.67 26.92 34.27
C GLU A 263 4.59 27.15 35.78
N ARG A 264 5.25 26.32 36.59
CA ARG A 264 5.38 26.55 38.02
C ARG A 264 6.16 27.82 38.29
N TRP A 265 7.31 28.00 37.64
CA TRP A 265 8.11 29.22 37.78
C TRP A 265 7.31 30.46 37.40
N GLN A 266 6.57 30.46 36.28
CA GLN A 266 5.75 31.62 35.89
C GLN A 266 4.72 31.98 36.97
N ARG A 267 4.03 30.98 37.52
CA ARG A 267 3.02 31.18 38.58
C ARG A 267 3.65 31.77 39.85
N ASP A 268 4.74 31.19 40.31
CA ASP A 268 5.42 31.60 41.55
C ASP A 268 5.97 33.03 41.42
N ASN A 269 6.42 33.40 40.22
CA ASN A 269 6.95 34.74 39.94
C ASN A 269 5.89 35.79 39.70
N HIS A 270 4.71 35.41 39.20
CA HIS A 270 3.57 36.32 39.16
C HIS A 270 3.19 36.78 40.57
N GLN A 271 3.15 35.84 41.53
CA GLN A 271 2.92 36.15 42.93
C GLN A 271 4.03 37.03 43.51
N LEU A 272 5.31 36.71 43.25
CA LEU A 272 6.45 37.50 43.72
C LEU A 272 6.42 38.95 43.20
N LEU A 273 6.04 39.15 41.94
CA LEU A 273 5.89 40.47 41.35
C LEU A 273 4.77 41.27 42.02
N GLN A 274 3.64 40.63 42.32
CA GLN A 274 2.54 41.26 43.05
C GLN A 274 2.95 41.64 44.49
N GLU A 275 3.62 40.73 45.22
CA GLU A 275 4.17 41.02 46.56
C GLU A 275 5.14 42.22 46.53
N THR A 276 5.91 42.34 45.45
CA THR A 276 6.85 43.45 45.26
C THR A 276 6.11 44.77 45.05
N GLU A 277 5.08 44.79 44.21
CA GLU A 277 4.25 45.98 43.95
C GLU A 277 3.51 46.44 45.21
N ASP A 278 2.88 45.51 45.94
CA ASP A 278 2.15 45.79 47.19
C ASP A 278 3.08 46.39 48.27
N LEU A 279 4.30 45.86 48.42
CA LEU A 279 5.26 46.39 49.38
C LEU A 279 5.77 47.77 48.98
N LEU A 280 6.04 48.00 47.69
CA LEU A 280 6.44 49.31 47.17
C LEU A 280 5.36 50.37 47.40
N ASP A 281 4.08 50.02 47.26
CA ASP A 281 2.98 50.95 47.51
C ASP A 281 2.73 51.19 49.00
N THR A 282 2.92 50.17 49.83
CA THR A 282 2.92 50.32 51.30
C THR A 282 4.06 51.23 51.77
N ALA A 283 5.25 51.09 51.19
CA ALA A 283 6.41 51.93 51.53
C ALA A 283 6.23 53.41 51.13
N LYS A 284 5.44 53.72 50.09
CA LYS A 284 5.12 55.11 49.69
C LYS A 284 4.10 55.78 50.61
N THR A 285 3.28 54.99 51.30
CA THR A 285 2.21 55.47 52.20
C THR A 285 2.62 55.46 53.67
N ASP A 286 3.80 54.92 53.97
CA ASP A 286 4.35 54.79 55.33
C ASP A 286 4.77 56.16 55.92
N ASP A 287 4.36 56.42 57.16
CA ASP A 287 4.61 57.65 57.93
C ASP A 287 5.97 57.63 58.67
N GLY A 288 6.86 56.70 58.28
CA GLY A 288 8.26 56.66 58.68
C GLY A 288 8.53 55.99 60.02
N LYS A 289 7.62 55.14 60.53
CA LYS A 289 7.76 54.50 61.86
C LYS A 289 8.03 53.00 61.86
N HIS A 290 8.17 52.33 60.72
CA HIS A 290 8.27 50.87 60.69
C HIS A 290 9.68 50.33 60.42
N SER A 291 10.41 49.99 61.50
CA SER A 291 11.66 49.19 61.48
C SER A 291 11.47 47.77 60.91
N THR A 292 10.23 47.37 60.63
CA THR A 292 9.82 46.05 60.11
C THR A 292 9.80 45.94 58.59
N ILE A 293 9.95 47.05 57.84
CA ILE A 293 9.88 47.06 56.37
C ILE A 293 11.24 46.70 55.73
N LEU A 294 12.34 47.20 56.30
CA LEU A 294 13.69 46.94 55.79
C LEU A 294 14.05 45.44 55.67
N PRO A 295 13.76 44.57 56.66
CA PRO A 295 14.01 43.13 56.51
C PRO A 295 13.20 42.47 55.40
N LYS A 296 11.96 42.92 55.18
CA LYS A 296 11.08 42.41 54.12
C LYS A 296 11.55 42.82 52.72
N LEU A 297 12.08 44.05 52.59
CA LEU A 297 12.65 44.53 51.33
C LEU A 297 13.90 43.73 50.93
N MET A 298 14.78 43.46 51.89
CA MET A 298 16.00 42.66 51.66
C MET A 298 15.69 41.20 51.28
N ASP A 299 14.66 40.61 51.89
CA ASP A 299 14.14 39.29 51.50
C ASP A 299 13.64 39.28 50.05
N LEU A 300 12.83 40.26 49.66
CA LEU A 300 12.31 40.39 48.30
C LEU A 300 13.41 40.58 47.25
N ILE A 301 14.43 41.42 47.52
CA ILE A 301 15.58 41.58 46.62
C ILE A 301 16.26 40.23 46.35
N THR A 302 16.47 39.45 47.42
CA THR A 302 17.10 38.13 47.32
C THR A 302 16.23 37.16 46.53
N ARG A 303 14.93 37.11 46.81
CA ARG A 303 13.96 36.25 46.11
C ARG A 303 13.85 36.61 44.62
N VAL A 304 13.76 37.90 44.28
CA VAL A 304 13.72 38.38 42.89
C VAL A 304 15.02 38.10 42.15
N GLY A 305 16.17 38.26 42.80
CA GLY A 305 17.48 37.91 42.23
C GLY A 305 17.61 36.41 41.92
N ASN A 306 17.19 35.55 42.86
CA ASN A 306 17.19 34.10 42.69
C ASN A 306 16.21 33.67 41.59
N ALA A 307 15.00 34.21 41.59
CA ALA A 307 13.98 33.98 40.58
C ALA A 307 14.47 34.31 39.17
N ARG A 308 15.11 35.47 38.98
CA ARG A 308 15.68 35.90 37.71
C ARG A 308 16.80 34.96 37.26
N THR A 309 17.68 34.56 38.17
CA THR A 309 18.80 33.65 37.86
C THR A 309 18.28 32.29 37.41
N TYR A 310 17.30 31.74 38.12
CA TYR A 310 16.67 30.48 37.75
C TYR A 310 15.89 30.61 36.42
N GLY A 311 15.13 31.68 36.20
CA GLY A 311 14.43 31.90 34.93
C GLY A 311 15.37 32.01 33.73
N MET A 312 16.55 32.63 33.88
CA MET A 312 17.58 32.63 32.83
C MET A 312 18.15 31.23 32.57
N SER A 313 18.26 30.39 33.61
CA SER A 313 18.75 29.01 33.46
C SER A 313 17.77 28.10 32.70
N LEU A 314 16.48 28.47 32.63
CA LEU A 314 15.49 27.75 31.82
C LEU A 314 15.69 27.97 30.31
N GLY A 315 16.44 28.98 29.88
CA GLY A 315 16.74 29.20 28.45
C GLY A 315 15.53 29.56 27.57
N LEU A 316 14.35 29.82 28.15
CA LEU A 316 13.12 30.19 27.45
C LEU A 316 12.83 31.70 27.52
N ASN A 317 12.17 32.23 26.49
CA ASN A 317 11.60 33.58 26.48
C ASN A 317 10.35 33.64 27.35
N LEU A 318 10.51 33.98 28.63
CA LEU A 318 9.41 34.10 29.60
C LEU A 318 9.06 35.57 29.80
N GLU A 319 7.77 35.91 29.70
CA GLU A 319 7.27 37.29 29.81
C GLU A 319 7.57 37.92 31.18
N GLU A 320 7.69 37.10 32.22
CA GLU A 320 7.98 37.52 33.58
C GLU A 320 9.44 37.94 33.79
N LEU A 321 10.39 37.53 32.92
CA LEU A 321 11.81 37.86 33.06
C LEU A 321 12.09 39.38 32.95
N PRO A 322 11.60 40.11 31.93
CA PRO A 322 11.70 41.57 31.89
C PRO A 322 11.05 42.27 33.09
N ARG A 323 9.93 41.73 33.60
CA ARG A 323 9.22 42.29 34.75
C ARG A 323 10.01 42.13 36.04
N LEU A 324 10.61 40.95 36.26
CA LEU A 324 11.52 40.69 37.39
C LEU A 324 12.78 41.55 37.32
N HIS A 325 13.33 41.78 36.12
CA HIS A 325 14.44 42.71 35.95
C HIS A 325 14.05 44.14 36.36
N THR A 326 12.88 44.60 35.93
CA THR A 326 12.34 45.92 36.31
C THR A 326 12.08 46.02 37.81
N ALA A 327 11.53 44.97 38.43
CA ALA A 327 11.30 44.90 39.87
C ALA A 327 12.62 44.96 40.66
N SER A 328 13.64 44.24 40.21
CA SER A 328 14.99 44.28 40.79
C SER A 328 15.61 45.68 40.74
N LEU A 329 15.38 46.45 39.67
CA LEU A 329 15.88 47.83 39.54
C LEU A 329 15.11 48.82 40.42
N LYS A 330 13.85 48.54 40.76
CA LYS A 330 13.03 49.39 41.64
C LYS A 330 13.30 49.15 43.12
N LEU A 331 13.78 47.96 43.48
CA LEU A 331 14.06 47.56 44.86
C LEU A 331 15.49 47.88 45.31
N GLY A 332 16.44 48.00 44.38
CA GLY A 332 17.84 48.36 44.65
C GLY A 332 18.12 49.84 44.53
#